data_AF-A0A9Q9ZY59-F1
#
_entry.id   AF-A0A9Q9ZY59-F1
#
_cell.length_a   1.000
_cell.length_b   1.000
_cell.length_c   1.000
_cell.angle_alpha   90.00
_cell.angle_beta   90.00
_cell.angle_gamma   90.00
#
_symmetry.space_group_name_H-M   'P 1'
#
loop_
_entity.id
_entity.type
_entity.pdbx_description
1 polymer ?
#
loop_
_entity_poly.entity_id
_entity_poly.type
_entity_poly.pdbx_seq_one_letter_code
_entity_poly.pdbx_strand_id
1 'polypeptide(L)'
;MAHISISASKPVGTLLFWVCLCLMVSTLQTLVPDEQRQTVRQTASTMPTEVQTTAYTRADPGYGDRGTFGCANMSTCDTYCILCVNNSWRTQECYELLVQWCQVHFDDAMLSMNSNDWCSLEKIKSAYNNFTVCTESVADCLLIPWPNQLVENLFVDIHTTYFQECPTEALKDPPPSIILALVMTPICLIPVMVVLVVLKTKNGDRRS
;
A
#
# COMPACT_ATOMS: atom_id res chain seq x y z
N MET A 1 74.46 11.13 -17.02
CA MET A 1 73.63 11.15 -15.79
C MET A 1 72.22 11.60 -16.19
N ALA A 2 71.22 10.97 -15.59
CA ALA A 2 69.91 10.72 -16.17
C ALA A 2 68.97 11.94 -16.28
N HIS A 3 68.23 11.99 -17.39
CA HIS A 3 67.01 12.80 -17.55
C HIS A 3 65.88 12.15 -16.75
N ILE A 4 65.30 12.89 -15.80
CA ILE A 4 64.07 12.50 -15.10
C ILE A 4 62.90 13.10 -15.86
N SER A 5 62.26 12.30 -16.69
CA SER A 5 61.00 12.63 -17.34
C SER A 5 59.85 12.45 -16.34
N ILE A 6 59.26 13.56 -15.89
CA ILE A 6 58.05 13.56 -15.06
C ILE A 6 56.86 13.22 -15.95
N SER A 7 56.36 12.00 -15.80
CA SER A 7 55.21 11.48 -16.53
C SER A 7 53.93 12.23 -16.14
N ALA A 8 53.25 12.80 -17.13
CA ALA A 8 51.98 13.48 -16.98
C ALA A 8 50.90 12.48 -16.52
N SER A 9 50.54 12.56 -15.24
CA SER A 9 49.35 11.90 -14.68
C SER A 9 48.12 12.41 -15.42
N LYS A 10 47.52 11.56 -16.28
CA LYS A 10 46.18 11.82 -16.84
C LYS A 10 45.23 12.03 -15.66
N PRO A 11 44.44 13.12 -15.64
CA PRO A 11 43.62 13.40 -14.49
C PRO A 11 42.58 12.29 -14.36
N VAL A 12 42.56 11.63 -13.20
CA VAL A 12 41.61 10.58 -12.82
C VAL A 12 40.16 10.98 -13.11
N GLY A 13 39.85 12.29 -13.11
CA GLY A 13 38.56 12.84 -13.51
C GLY A 13 38.15 12.57 -14.96
N THR A 14 39.08 12.50 -15.92
CA THR A 14 38.75 12.18 -17.32
C THR A 14 38.36 10.72 -17.48
N LEU A 15 38.96 9.83 -16.69
CA LEU A 15 38.64 8.41 -16.66
C LEU A 15 37.26 8.17 -16.03
N LEU A 16 36.97 8.79 -14.89
CA LEU A 16 35.65 8.67 -14.24
C LEU A 16 34.53 9.27 -15.09
N PHE A 17 34.79 10.39 -15.78
CA PHE A 17 33.84 10.99 -16.70
C PHE A 17 33.55 10.08 -17.89
N TRP A 18 34.59 9.48 -18.49
CA TRP A 18 34.42 8.51 -19.58
C TRP A 18 33.72 7.23 -19.12
N VAL A 19 33.99 6.75 -17.89
CA VAL A 19 33.30 5.57 -17.34
C VAL A 19 31.81 5.85 -17.12
N CYS A 20 31.44 7.00 -16.54
CA CYS A 20 30.01 7.35 -16.38
C CYS A 20 29.36 7.64 -17.75
N LEU A 21 30.07 8.27 -18.71
CA LEU A 21 29.55 8.50 -20.06
C LEU A 21 29.34 7.18 -20.84
N CYS A 22 30.27 6.22 -20.73
CA CYS A 22 30.14 4.89 -21.33
C CYS A 22 28.97 4.10 -20.71
N LEU A 23 28.81 4.14 -19.38
CA LEU A 23 27.67 3.51 -18.70
C LEU A 23 26.33 4.09 -19.15
N MET A 24 26.25 5.40 -19.39
CA MET A 24 25.04 6.07 -19.89
C MET A 24 24.78 5.81 -21.40
N VAL A 25 25.82 5.58 -22.20
CA VAL A 25 25.67 5.24 -23.63
C VAL A 25 25.26 3.78 -23.82
N SER A 26 25.78 2.86 -23.01
CA SER A 26 25.38 1.44 -23.05
C SER A 26 23.92 1.22 -22.66
N THR A 27 23.36 2.04 -21.75
CA THR A 27 21.93 1.99 -21.42
C THR A 27 21.04 2.60 -22.50
N LEU A 28 21.57 3.50 -23.35
CA LEU A 28 20.85 4.06 -24.50
C LEU A 28 20.72 3.06 -25.66
N GLN A 29 21.68 2.15 -25.81
CA GLN A 29 21.64 1.12 -26.87
C GLN A 29 20.63 0.01 -26.57
N THR A 30 20.23 -0.18 -25.31
CA THR A 30 19.13 -1.07 -24.92
C THR A 30 17.74 -0.42 -25.03
N LEU A 31 17.65 0.86 -25.42
CA LEU A 31 16.41 1.62 -25.58
C LEU A 31 15.83 1.59 -27.02
N VAL A 32 16.46 0.88 -27.97
CA VAL A 32 15.84 0.62 -29.27
C VAL A 32 14.94 -0.61 -29.14
N PRO A 33 13.61 -0.49 -29.23
CA PRO A 33 12.74 -1.65 -29.22
C PRO A 33 12.87 -2.35 -30.58
N ASP A 34 13.45 -3.55 -30.56
CA ASP A 34 13.39 -4.47 -31.68
C ASP A 34 11.93 -4.90 -31.87
N GLU A 35 11.37 -4.59 -33.04
CA GLU A 35 10.02 -4.94 -33.44
C GLU A 35 9.97 -6.46 -33.70
N GLN A 36 9.70 -7.26 -32.65
CA GLN A 36 9.40 -8.69 -32.81
C GLN A 36 7.96 -9.01 -32.42
N ARG A 37 7.16 -9.07 -33.48
CA ARG A 37 5.85 -9.71 -33.58
C ARG A 37 5.91 -11.16 -33.07
N GLN A 38 5.44 -11.41 -31.84
CA GLN A 38 5.10 -12.76 -31.37
C GLN A 38 3.70 -12.79 -30.76
N THR A 39 2.77 -13.13 -31.64
CA THR A 39 1.73 -14.18 -31.51
C THR A 39 1.15 -14.45 -30.12
N VAL A 40 -0.14 -14.14 -30.01
CA VAL A 40 -1.11 -14.63 -29.04
C VAL A 40 -0.76 -16.01 -28.46
N ARG A 41 -0.55 -16.06 -27.14
CA ARG A 41 -0.77 -17.26 -26.34
C ARG A 41 -1.57 -16.84 -25.10
N GLN A 42 -2.88 -16.92 -25.23
CA GLN A 42 -3.79 -16.84 -24.08
C GLN A 42 -3.35 -17.88 -23.05
N THR A 43 -2.93 -17.41 -21.89
CA THR A 43 -2.75 -18.26 -20.71
C THR A 43 -3.95 -17.97 -19.83
N ALA A 44 -4.93 -18.86 -19.86
CA ALA A 44 -6.02 -18.86 -18.89
C ALA A 44 -5.39 -19.05 -17.50
N SER A 45 -5.42 -18.01 -16.68
CA SER A 45 -4.96 -18.11 -15.30
C SER A 45 -6.04 -18.79 -14.48
N THR A 46 -5.84 -20.07 -14.20
CA THR A 46 -6.55 -20.78 -13.13
C THR A 46 -6.33 -20.03 -11.82
N MET A 47 -7.43 -19.72 -11.12
CA MET A 47 -7.41 -19.20 -9.75
C MET A 47 -6.47 -20.05 -8.88
N PRO A 48 -5.52 -19.47 -8.13
CA PRO A 48 -4.82 -20.21 -7.09
C PRO A 48 -5.78 -20.46 -5.93
N THR A 49 -6.34 -21.66 -5.88
CA THR A 49 -6.94 -22.22 -4.67
C THR A 49 -5.82 -22.58 -3.69
N GLU A 50 -5.24 -21.59 -3.01
CA GLU A 50 -4.51 -21.81 -1.77
C GLU A 50 -4.41 -20.49 -0.99
N VAL A 51 -5.47 -20.17 -0.25
CA VAL A 51 -5.36 -19.20 0.85
C VAL A 51 -4.53 -19.90 1.91
N GLN A 52 -3.25 -19.56 2.00
CA GLN A 52 -2.45 -19.91 3.17
C GLN A 52 -3.03 -19.14 4.36
N THR A 53 -3.91 -19.81 5.10
CA THR A 53 -4.40 -19.37 6.39
C THR A 53 -3.21 -19.32 7.34
N THR A 54 -2.55 -18.16 7.45
CA THR A 54 -1.86 -17.82 8.68
C THR A 54 -2.88 -17.91 9.78
N ALA A 55 -2.74 -18.92 10.63
CA ALA A 55 -3.57 -19.10 11.80
C ALA A 55 -3.38 -17.87 12.70
N TYR A 56 -4.23 -16.87 12.52
CA TYR A 56 -4.56 -15.95 13.60
C TYR A 56 -5.06 -16.85 14.72
N THR A 57 -4.33 -16.85 15.83
CA THR A 57 -4.68 -17.55 17.04
C THR A 57 -6.17 -17.34 17.26
N ARG A 58 -6.96 -18.43 17.20
CA ARG A 58 -8.32 -18.42 17.73
C ARG A 58 -8.20 -17.92 19.16
N ALA A 59 -8.46 -16.64 19.37
CA ALA A 59 -9.09 -16.26 20.62
C ALA A 59 -10.45 -16.95 20.53
N ASP A 60 -10.59 -18.05 21.28
CA ASP A 60 -11.93 -18.53 21.58
C ASP A 60 -12.74 -17.31 22.00
N PRO A 61 -13.91 -17.05 21.39
CA PRO A 61 -14.78 -16.00 21.89
C PRO A 61 -14.95 -16.34 23.36
N GLY A 62 -14.58 -15.40 24.24
CA GLY A 62 -14.77 -15.56 25.67
C GLY A 62 -16.21 -15.98 25.86
N TYR A 63 -16.40 -17.28 26.08
CA TYR A 63 -17.67 -17.93 26.27
C TYR A 63 -18.11 -17.49 27.65
N GLY A 64 -18.63 -16.27 27.69
CA GLY A 64 -19.44 -15.75 28.76
C GLY A 64 -20.61 -16.71 28.87
N ASP A 65 -20.62 -17.37 30.01
CA ASP A 65 -21.58 -18.35 30.49
C ASP A 65 -23.02 -18.01 30.08
N ARG A 66 -23.86 -19.04 29.96
CA ARG A 66 -25.30 -18.88 29.72
C ARG A 66 -25.89 -17.92 30.76
N GLY A 67 -26.05 -16.64 30.41
CA GLY A 67 -26.89 -15.74 31.21
C GLY A 67 -26.48 -14.28 31.36
N THR A 68 -25.39 -13.76 30.78
CA THR A 68 -25.11 -12.31 30.91
C THR A 68 -24.48 -11.70 29.67
N PHE A 69 -25.24 -10.81 29.02
CA PHE A 69 -24.79 -9.96 27.91
C PHE A 69 -23.77 -8.94 28.42
N GLY A 70 -22.59 -8.88 27.81
CA GLY A 70 -21.54 -7.90 28.13
C GLY A 70 -21.83 -6.56 27.45
N CYS A 71 -21.91 -5.48 28.22
CA CYS A 71 -22.05 -4.12 27.71
C CYS A 71 -20.95 -3.21 28.26
N ALA A 72 -20.31 -2.44 27.39
CA ALA A 72 -19.36 -1.42 27.81
C ALA A 72 -20.07 -0.23 28.50
N ASN A 73 -19.41 0.38 29.49
CA ASN A 73 -19.93 1.52 30.23
C ASN A 73 -19.66 2.85 29.50
N MET A 74 -20.19 2.97 28.28
CA MET A 74 -20.08 4.17 27.44
C MET A 74 -21.49 4.61 27.05
N SER A 75 -21.79 5.91 27.16
CA SER A 75 -23.16 6.43 26.97
C SER A 75 -23.73 6.18 25.57
N THR A 76 -22.88 6.06 24.55
CA THR A 76 -23.28 5.68 23.20
C THR A 76 -23.67 4.20 23.09
N CYS A 77 -23.11 3.34 23.96
CA CYS A 77 -23.39 1.91 24.01
C CYS A 77 -24.74 1.57 24.64
N ASP A 78 -25.27 2.45 25.49
CA ASP A 78 -26.58 2.25 26.14
C ASP A 78 -27.66 1.93 25.11
N THR A 79 -27.68 2.65 23.98
CA THR A 79 -28.66 2.43 22.91
C THR A 79 -28.55 1.02 22.33
N TYR A 80 -27.34 0.58 21.97
CA TYR A 80 -27.11 -0.76 21.41
C TYR A 80 -27.44 -1.85 22.42
N CYS A 81 -26.97 -1.69 23.66
CA CYS A 81 -27.17 -2.67 24.71
C CYS A 81 -28.64 -2.82 25.11
N ILE A 82 -29.39 -1.71 25.24
CA ILE A 82 -30.83 -1.75 25.52
C ILE A 82 -31.57 -2.48 24.40
N LEU A 83 -31.23 -2.23 23.13
CA LEU A 83 -31.85 -2.92 22.00
C LEU A 83 -31.61 -4.44 22.06
N CYS A 84 -30.39 -4.88 22.33
CA CYS A 84 -30.08 -6.30 22.47
C CYS A 84 -30.84 -6.97 23.62
N VAL A 85 -30.83 -6.32 24.80
CA VAL A 85 -31.46 -6.85 26.02
C VAL A 85 -32.98 -6.89 25.89
N ASN A 86 -33.61 -5.83 25.37
CA ASN A 86 -35.07 -5.74 25.25
C ASN A 86 -35.65 -6.80 24.31
N ASN A 87 -34.90 -7.19 23.28
CA ASN A 87 -35.29 -8.25 22.35
C ASN A 87 -34.80 -9.65 22.79
N SER A 88 -34.14 -9.75 23.95
CA SER A 88 -33.58 -11.01 24.48
C SER A 88 -32.66 -11.73 23.49
N TRP A 89 -31.92 -10.98 22.67
CA TRP A 89 -30.99 -11.54 21.68
C TRP A 89 -29.71 -12.03 22.35
N ARG A 90 -29.12 -13.07 21.77
CA ARG A 90 -27.75 -13.47 22.14
C ARG A 90 -26.76 -12.42 21.63
N THR A 91 -25.61 -12.29 22.28
CA THR A 91 -24.57 -11.32 21.89
C THR A 91 -24.21 -11.42 20.40
N GLN A 92 -24.07 -12.65 19.87
CA GLN A 92 -23.77 -12.86 18.45
C GLN A 92 -24.89 -12.39 17.53
N GLU A 93 -26.15 -12.75 17.83
CA GLU A 93 -27.31 -12.34 17.04
C GLU A 93 -27.48 -10.81 17.06
N CYS A 94 -27.26 -10.17 18.22
CA CYS A 94 -27.31 -8.73 18.29
C CYS A 94 -26.17 -8.07 17.51
N TYR A 95 -24.96 -8.63 17.61
CA TYR A 95 -23.80 -8.13 16.87
C TYR A 95 -24.04 -8.18 15.35
N GLU A 96 -24.54 -9.31 14.84
CA GLU A 96 -24.87 -9.49 13.43
C GLU A 96 -25.88 -8.43 12.96
N LEU A 97 -26.96 -8.22 13.70
CA LEU A 97 -27.99 -7.23 13.36
C LEU A 97 -27.47 -5.78 13.39
N LEU A 98 -26.68 -5.42 14.41
CA LEU A 98 -26.13 -4.07 14.53
C LEU A 98 -25.08 -3.78 13.44
N VAL A 99 -24.22 -4.75 13.12
CA VAL A 99 -23.26 -4.63 12.02
C VAL A 99 -23.99 -4.53 10.68
N GLN A 100 -25.09 -5.26 10.49
CA GLN A 100 -25.91 -5.13 9.29
C GLN A 100 -26.53 -3.73 9.15
N TRP A 101 -26.86 -3.06 10.25
CA TRP A 101 -27.28 -1.65 10.18
C TRP A 101 -26.15 -0.73 9.71
N CYS A 102 -24.91 -0.97 10.16
CA CYS A 102 -23.75 -0.24 9.65
C CYS A 102 -23.57 -0.47 8.14
N GLN A 103 -23.79 -1.70 7.66
CA GLN A 103 -23.75 -2.04 6.24
C GLN A 103 -24.80 -1.28 5.43
N VAL A 104 -26.06 -1.24 5.88
CA VAL A 104 -27.13 -0.51 5.17
C VAL A 104 -26.79 0.97 5.01
N HIS A 105 -26.23 1.60 6.05
CA HIS A 105 -25.77 3.00 5.94
C HIS A 105 -24.60 3.17 4.97
N PHE A 106 -23.71 2.19 4.88
CA PHE A 106 -22.64 2.19 3.89
C PHE A 106 -23.21 2.05 2.47
N ASP A 107 -24.15 1.13 2.26
CA ASP A 107 -24.81 0.92 0.99
C ASP A 107 -25.55 2.17 0.53
N ASP A 108 -26.31 2.82 1.40
CA ASP A 108 -26.98 4.09 1.11
C ASP A 108 -25.98 5.18 0.68
N ALA A 109 -24.83 5.27 1.37
CA ALA A 109 -23.78 6.22 1.01
C ALA A 109 -23.19 5.90 -0.37
N MET A 110 -22.92 4.63 -0.68
CA MET A 110 -22.39 4.18 -1.97
C MET A 110 -23.38 4.38 -3.11
N LEU A 111 -24.66 4.08 -2.90
CA LEU A 111 -25.75 4.27 -3.87
C LEU A 111 -26.08 5.74 -4.13
N SER A 112 -25.80 6.63 -3.17
CA SER A 112 -25.94 8.08 -3.37
C SER A 112 -24.86 8.66 -4.30
N MET A 113 -23.76 7.93 -4.52
CA MET A 113 -22.66 8.32 -5.41
C MET A 113 -22.84 7.74 -6.82
N ASN A 114 -22.16 8.33 -7.80
CA ASN A 114 -22.10 7.76 -9.14
C ASN A 114 -21.22 6.49 -9.13
N SER A 115 -21.59 5.44 -9.86
CA SER A 115 -20.79 4.21 -9.92
C SER A 115 -19.37 4.42 -10.44
N ASN A 116 -19.15 5.43 -11.29
CA ASN A 116 -17.82 5.82 -11.76
C ASN A 116 -16.90 6.33 -10.62
N ASP A 117 -17.49 6.76 -9.50
CA ASP A 117 -16.78 7.34 -8.38
C ASP A 117 -16.33 6.30 -7.35
N TRP A 118 -16.88 5.07 -7.43
CA TRP A 118 -16.54 3.98 -6.52
C TRP A 118 -15.05 3.61 -6.56
N CYS A 119 -14.40 3.74 -7.71
CA CYS A 119 -12.97 3.42 -7.83
C CYS A 119 -12.03 4.53 -7.31
N SER A 120 -12.58 5.66 -6.85
CA SER A 120 -11.79 6.75 -6.29
C SER A 120 -11.75 6.66 -4.77
N LEU A 121 -10.59 6.28 -4.21
CA LEU A 121 -10.38 6.22 -2.76
C LEU A 121 -10.76 7.54 -2.07
N GLU A 122 -10.44 8.69 -2.67
CA GLU A 122 -10.76 10.01 -2.13
C GLU A 122 -12.27 10.26 -1.97
N LYS A 123 -13.10 9.67 -2.83
CA LYS A 123 -14.55 9.81 -2.78
C LYS A 123 -15.18 8.86 -1.78
N ILE A 124 -14.71 7.61 -1.73
CA ILE A 124 -15.29 6.58 -0.87
C ILE A 124 -14.73 6.57 0.56
N LYS A 125 -13.58 7.23 0.83
CA LYS A 125 -12.91 7.19 2.14
C LYS A 125 -13.82 7.57 3.30
N SER A 126 -14.75 8.50 3.09
CA SER A 126 -15.68 8.92 4.15
C SER A 126 -16.72 7.84 4.45
N ALA A 127 -17.27 7.18 3.42
CA ALA A 127 -18.21 6.08 3.60
C ALA A 127 -17.52 4.91 4.31
N TYR A 128 -16.31 4.54 3.88
CA TYR A 128 -15.49 3.52 4.51
C TYR A 128 -15.18 3.84 5.97
N ASN A 129 -14.74 5.07 6.27
CA ASN A 129 -14.44 5.47 7.64
C ASN A 129 -15.68 5.43 8.54
N ASN A 130 -16.84 5.86 8.04
CA ASN A 130 -18.08 5.79 8.80
C ASN A 130 -18.46 4.32 9.07
N PHE A 131 -18.30 3.45 8.09
CA PHE A 131 -18.56 2.02 8.23
C PHE A 131 -17.59 1.35 9.23
N THR A 132 -16.28 1.60 9.13
CA THR A 132 -15.28 1.06 10.08
C THR A 132 -15.59 1.50 11.50
N VAL A 133 -15.79 2.81 11.72
CA VAL A 133 -16.09 3.38 13.04
C VAL A 133 -17.40 2.82 13.62
N CYS A 134 -18.41 2.63 12.77
CA CYS A 134 -19.68 2.02 13.20
C CYS A 134 -19.47 0.58 13.69
N THR A 135 -18.80 -0.27 12.90
CA THR A 135 -18.57 -1.67 13.28
C THR A 135 -17.63 -1.83 14.48
N GLU A 136 -16.60 -0.98 14.58
CA GLU A 136 -15.69 -0.93 15.72
C GLU A 136 -16.44 -0.50 16.99
N SER A 137 -17.23 0.57 16.92
CA SER A 137 -18.02 1.03 18.06
C SER A 137 -19.03 -0.03 18.53
N VAL A 138 -19.67 -0.75 17.61
CA VAL A 138 -20.59 -1.84 17.97
C VAL A 138 -19.83 -2.98 18.65
N ALA A 139 -18.67 -3.37 18.12
CA ALA A 139 -17.83 -4.40 18.72
C ALA A 139 -17.37 -4.01 20.13
N ASP A 140 -16.89 -2.78 20.31
CA ASP A 140 -16.50 -2.22 21.61
C ASP A 140 -17.66 -2.23 22.61
N CYS A 141 -18.85 -1.82 22.18
CA CYS A 141 -20.04 -1.81 23.03
C CYS A 141 -20.45 -3.20 23.50
N LEU A 142 -20.30 -4.21 22.66
CA LEU A 142 -20.59 -5.61 22.98
C LEU A 142 -19.40 -6.36 23.59
N LEU A 143 -18.27 -5.68 23.81
CA LEU A 143 -17.02 -6.24 24.32
C LEU A 143 -16.50 -7.41 23.45
N ILE A 144 -16.66 -7.30 22.13
CA ILE A 144 -16.19 -8.25 21.13
C ILE A 144 -14.91 -7.71 20.49
N PRO A 145 -13.86 -8.53 20.28
CA PRO A 145 -12.66 -8.11 19.56
C PRO A 145 -12.97 -7.67 18.12
N TRP A 146 -12.37 -6.56 17.70
CA TRP A 146 -12.36 -6.09 16.32
C TRP A 146 -10.91 -6.10 15.79
N PRO A 147 -10.65 -6.55 14.55
CA PRO A 147 -11.60 -7.14 13.61
C PRO A 147 -12.03 -8.57 14.02
N ASN A 148 -13.07 -9.08 13.36
CA ASN A 148 -13.57 -10.45 13.52
C ASN A 148 -14.13 -10.97 12.19
N GLN A 149 -14.38 -12.29 12.14
CA GLN A 149 -14.78 -12.99 10.92
C GLN A 149 -16.02 -12.39 10.24
N LEU A 150 -17.01 -11.91 11.00
CA LEU A 150 -18.21 -11.29 10.44
C LEU A 150 -17.86 -10.05 9.63
N VAL A 151 -17.10 -9.14 10.23
CA VAL A 151 -16.70 -7.88 9.60
C VAL A 151 -15.74 -8.15 8.44
N GLU A 152 -14.80 -9.08 8.57
CA GLU A 152 -13.92 -9.49 7.46
C GLU A 152 -14.71 -9.97 6.24
N ASN A 153 -15.70 -10.84 6.43
CA ASN A 153 -16.56 -11.30 5.36
C ASN A 153 -17.33 -10.15 4.72
N LEU A 154 -17.81 -9.21 5.54
CA LEU A 154 -18.54 -8.05 5.07
C LEU A 154 -17.65 -7.08 4.26
N PHE A 155 -16.40 -6.88 4.66
CA PHE A 155 -15.43 -6.14 3.85
C PHE A 155 -15.25 -6.80 2.48
N VAL A 156 -15.09 -8.13 2.44
CA VAL A 156 -14.98 -8.86 1.17
C VAL A 156 -16.24 -8.68 0.32
N ASP A 157 -17.43 -8.80 0.91
CA ASP A 157 -18.72 -8.63 0.22
C ASP A 157 -18.87 -7.23 -0.39
N ILE A 158 -18.51 -6.19 0.38
CA ILE A 158 -18.44 -4.80 -0.09
C ILE A 158 -17.48 -4.68 -1.29
N HIS A 159 -16.30 -5.30 -1.20
CA HIS A 159 -15.31 -5.29 -2.29
C HIS A 159 -15.82 -5.98 -3.56
N THR A 160 -16.51 -7.11 -3.42
CA THR A 160 -17.11 -7.81 -4.56
C THR A 160 -18.33 -7.10 -5.13
N THR A 161 -19.02 -6.27 -4.33
CA THR A 161 -20.25 -5.60 -4.75
C THR A 161 -19.98 -4.27 -5.46
N TYR A 162 -19.12 -3.43 -4.89
CA TYR A 162 -18.88 -2.07 -5.39
C TYR A 162 -17.58 -1.89 -6.15
N PHE A 163 -16.57 -2.73 -5.88
CA PHE A 163 -15.20 -2.51 -6.36
C PHE A 163 -14.69 -3.59 -7.32
N GLN A 164 -15.54 -4.54 -7.72
CA GLN A 164 -15.15 -5.67 -8.56
C GLN A 164 -14.57 -5.25 -9.93
N GLU A 165 -15.11 -4.17 -10.52
CA GLU A 165 -14.67 -3.66 -11.82
C GLU A 165 -13.59 -2.56 -11.71
N CYS A 166 -13.18 -2.21 -10.49
CA CYS A 166 -12.19 -1.17 -10.31
C CYS A 166 -10.81 -1.65 -10.77
N PRO A 167 -10.04 -0.80 -11.48
CA PRO A 167 -8.68 -1.15 -11.85
C PRO A 167 -7.90 -1.42 -10.58
N THR A 168 -7.25 -2.58 -10.52
CA THR A 168 -6.29 -2.85 -9.46
C THR A 168 -5.06 -2.01 -9.75
N GLU A 169 -5.10 -0.74 -9.34
CA GLU A 169 -3.91 0.09 -9.14
C GLU A 169 -3.17 -0.47 -7.91
N ALA A 170 -2.86 -1.77 -7.92
CA ALA A 170 -1.82 -2.31 -7.06
C ALA A 170 -0.63 -1.41 -7.33
N LEU A 171 -0.17 -0.70 -6.29
CA LEU A 171 0.98 0.21 -6.32
C LEU A 171 2.04 -0.41 -7.23
N LYS A 172 2.02 -0.04 -8.50
CA LYS A 172 2.89 -0.66 -9.48
C LYS A 172 4.22 -0.09 -9.11
N ASP A 173 5.11 -0.96 -8.63
CA ASP A 173 6.50 -0.60 -8.49
C ASP A 173 6.90 0.12 -9.78
N PRO A 174 7.50 1.32 -9.68
CA PRO A 174 7.88 2.07 -10.86
C PRO A 174 8.71 1.15 -11.76
N PRO A 175 8.55 1.23 -13.10
CA PRO A 175 9.26 0.35 -14.02
C PRO A 175 10.74 0.22 -13.64
N PRO A 176 11.36 -0.97 -13.78
CA PRO A 176 12.74 -1.20 -13.35
C PRO A 176 13.74 -0.17 -13.88
N SER A 177 13.44 0.44 -15.04
CA SER A 177 14.20 1.54 -15.64
C SER A 177 14.22 2.82 -14.80
N ILE A 178 13.11 3.20 -14.16
CA ILE A 178 13.03 4.39 -13.31
C ILE A 178 13.80 4.14 -12.01
N ILE A 179 13.63 2.96 -11.41
CA ILE A 179 14.37 2.56 -10.21
C ILE A 179 15.88 2.60 -10.49
N LEU A 180 16.31 2.05 -11.62
CA LEU A 180 17.70 2.08 -12.05
C LEU A 180 18.21 3.52 -12.24
N ALA A 181 17.44 4.38 -12.90
CA ALA A 181 17.82 5.79 -13.08
C ALA A 181 18.00 6.52 -11.74
N LEU A 182 17.08 6.29 -10.78
CA LEU A 182 17.15 6.87 -9.44
C LEU A 182 18.36 6.38 -8.64
N VAL A 183 18.81 5.13 -8.85
CA VAL A 183 20.02 4.59 -8.21
C VAL A 183 21.29 5.08 -8.89
N MET A 184 21.32 5.17 -10.22
CA MET A 184 22.50 5.61 -10.97
C MET A 184 22.78 7.11 -10.80
N THR A 185 21.73 7.92 -10.61
CA THR A 185 21.84 9.37 -10.41
C THR A 185 22.77 9.75 -9.24
N PRO A 186 22.57 9.30 -7.99
CA PRO A 186 23.47 9.61 -6.89
C PRO A 186 24.89 9.03 -7.10
N ILE A 187 25.02 7.84 -7.72
CA ILE A 187 26.32 7.22 -7.99
C ILE A 187 27.18 8.09 -8.91
N CYS A 188 26.61 8.75 -9.92
CA CYS A 188 27.36 9.67 -10.78
C CYS A 188 27.42 11.11 -10.22
N LEU A 189 26.42 11.59 -9.49
CA LEU A 189 26.43 12.95 -8.93
C LEU A 189 27.45 13.13 -7.80
N ILE A 190 27.61 12.15 -6.90
CA ILE A 190 28.56 12.23 -5.77
C ILE A 190 30.00 12.49 -6.25
N PRO A 191 30.60 11.69 -7.17
CA PRO A 191 31.97 11.93 -7.63
C PRO A 191 32.12 13.24 -8.39
N VAL A 192 31.11 13.66 -9.16
CA VAL A 192 31.10 14.98 -9.82
C VAL A 192 31.18 16.09 -8.79
N MET A 193 30.35 16.05 -7.74
CA MET A 193 30.39 17.05 -6.67
C MET A 193 31.74 17.07 -5.95
N VAL A 194 32.33 15.92 -5.64
CA VAL A 194 33.66 15.84 -5.02
C VAL A 194 34.73 16.48 -5.92
N VAL A 195 34.73 16.17 -7.22
CA VAL A 195 35.68 16.76 -8.17
C VAL A 195 35.49 18.27 -8.28
N LEU A 196 34.25 18.75 -8.33
CA LEU A 196 33.94 20.19 -8.36
C LEU A 196 34.48 20.91 -7.12
N VAL A 197 34.31 20.33 -5.93
CA VAL A 197 34.84 20.90 -4.66
C VAL A 197 36.37 20.93 -4.66
N VAL A 198 37.03 19.87 -5.11
CA VAL A 198 38.50 19.80 -5.18
C VAL A 198 39.06 20.80 -6.20
N LEU A 199 38.40 20.96 -7.35
CA LEU A 199 38.80 21.96 -8.34
C LEU A 199 38.57 23.39 -7.83
N LYS A 200 37.46 23.64 -7.14
CA LYS A 200 37.17 24.95 -6.55
C LYS A 200 38.19 25.34 -5.48
N THR A 201 38.55 24.42 -4.58
CA THR A 201 39.54 24.66 -3.52
C THR A 201 40.93 24.93 -4.10
N LYS A 202 41.37 24.13 -5.10
CA LYS A 202 42.67 24.35 -5.77
C LYS A 202 42.76 25.69 -6.52
N ASN A 203 41.66 26.16 -7.10
CA ASN A 203 41.64 27.45 -7.81
C ASN A 203 41.41 28.65 -6.86
N GLY A 204 40.88 28.42 -5.65
CA GLY A 204 40.81 29.42 -4.58
C GLY A 204 42.18 29.73 -3.99
N ASP A 205 43.00 28.70 -3.74
CA ASP A 205 44.37 28.85 -3.18
C ASP A 205 45.35 29.53 -4.14
N ARG A 206 45.10 29.49 -5.45
CA ARG A 206 45.92 30.21 -6.45
C ARG A 206 45.61 31.69 -6.56
N ARG A 207 44.62 32.18 -5.81
CA ARG A 207 44.16 33.58 -5.83
C ARG A 207 44.43 34.33 -4.51
N SER A 208 45.10 33.69 -3.54
CA SER A 208 45.71 34.36 -2.39
C SER A 208 47.23 34.39 -2.55
#